data_AF-A0A212KJM5-F1
#
_entry.id   AF-A0A212KJM5-F1
#
_cell.length_a   1.000
_cell.length_b   1.000
_cell.length_c   1.000
_cell.angle_alpha   90.00
_cell.angle_beta   90.00
_cell.angle_gamma   90.00
#
_symmetry.space_group_name_H-M   'P 1'
#
loop_
_entity.id
_entity.type
_entity.pdbx_description
1 polymer ?
#
loop_
_entity_poly.entity_id
_entity_poly.type
_entity_poly.pdbx_seq_one_letter_code
_entity_poly.pdbx_strand_id
1 'polypeptide(L)'
;MVIAIEELVNKNYHKLKETDLIIWKYISTHRKACCDYTIYELADVCNVSRTTVLRFAQKLTLSGYAELKTLLKLDYQQKSANYISNPKDLILLYHQIVTEMQNKDFTKINQMIYNARHIFAYGTGNMQNNVLREMRRLFQCSGDYIISIQGEGELSFLLKNVTPQDLVFIISFSGETPAALEFARNLCARNVPVISITRLKDNSLASICDENIYVHTMDFQFYSEYHGYRIESAVGYFIAIETLFLQYQQYRTNMLAEPEKALLELPGDAKSEK
;
A
#
# COMPACT_ATOMS: atom_id res chain seq x y z
N MET A 1 -15.35 7.22 -4.97
CA MET A 1 -13.94 6.77 -5.02
C MET A 1 -13.97 5.32 -5.44
N VAL A 2 -13.28 4.95 -6.51
CA VAL A 2 -13.27 3.57 -7.01
C VAL A 2 -12.01 2.91 -6.44
N ILE A 3 -12.16 2.04 -5.44
CA ILE A 3 -11.03 1.29 -4.87
C ILE A 3 -10.48 0.36 -5.96
N ALA A 4 -9.19 0.37 -6.24
CA ALA A 4 -8.61 -0.52 -7.24
C ALA A 4 -8.80 -1.99 -6.83
N ILE A 5 -9.14 -2.85 -7.80
CA ILE A 5 -9.38 -4.27 -7.50
C ILE A 5 -8.13 -4.98 -6.96
N GLU A 6 -6.94 -4.55 -7.38
CA GLU A 6 -5.66 -5.06 -6.90
C GLU A 6 -5.54 -4.88 -5.37
N GLU A 7 -5.99 -3.75 -4.84
CA GLU A 7 -6.02 -3.49 -3.40
C GLU A 7 -7.02 -4.40 -2.67
N LEU A 8 -8.21 -4.64 -3.25
CA LEU A 8 -9.19 -5.58 -2.70
C LEU A 8 -8.66 -7.01 -2.66
N VAL A 9 -7.93 -7.41 -3.70
CA VAL A 9 -7.29 -8.73 -3.79
C VAL A 9 -6.21 -8.87 -2.73
N ASN A 10 -5.30 -7.89 -2.60
CA ASN A 10 -4.25 -7.93 -1.58
C ASN A 10 -4.84 -8.02 -0.16
N LYS A 11 -5.84 -7.18 0.15
CA LYS A 11 -6.49 -7.14 1.46
C LYS A 11 -7.21 -8.45 1.83
N ASN A 12 -7.76 -9.15 0.84
CA ASN A 12 -8.52 -10.39 1.05
C ASN A 12 -7.78 -11.65 0.60
N TYR A 13 -6.48 -11.55 0.30
CA TYR A 13 -5.71 -12.63 -0.32
C TYR A 13 -5.76 -13.93 0.50
N HIS A 14 -5.68 -13.83 1.83
CA HIS A 14 -5.76 -14.96 2.76
C HIS A 14 -7.09 -15.75 2.71
N LYS A 15 -8.16 -15.17 2.12
CA LYS A 15 -9.48 -15.83 1.95
C LYS A 15 -9.60 -16.53 0.59
N LEU A 16 -8.68 -16.27 -0.34
CA LEU A 16 -8.72 -16.77 -1.71
C LEU A 16 -8.17 -18.19 -1.75
N LYS A 17 -8.93 -19.09 -2.37
CA LYS A 17 -8.53 -20.47 -2.67
C LYS A 17 -7.87 -20.52 -4.03
N GLU A 18 -7.28 -21.66 -4.38
CA GLU A 18 -6.66 -21.89 -5.69
C GLU A 18 -7.58 -21.52 -6.87
N THR A 19 -8.86 -21.90 -6.80
CA THR A 19 -9.85 -21.54 -7.84
C THR A 19 -10.10 -20.03 -7.94
N ASP A 20 -10.02 -19.31 -6.83
CA ASP A 20 -10.15 -17.85 -6.81
C ASP A 20 -8.92 -17.19 -7.45
N LEU A 21 -7.73 -17.75 -7.20
CA LEU A 21 -6.48 -17.28 -7.80
C LEU A 21 -6.43 -17.53 -9.31
N ILE A 22 -7.05 -18.62 -9.80
CA ILE A 22 -7.22 -18.86 -11.25
C ILE A 22 -8.07 -17.74 -11.88
N ILE A 23 -9.20 -17.42 -11.26
CA ILE A 23 -10.08 -16.33 -11.72
C ILE A 23 -9.32 -15.00 -11.71
N TRP A 24 -8.64 -14.68 -10.61
CA TRP A 24 -7.86 -13.44 -10.50
C TRP A 24 -6.75 -13.36 -11.56
N LYS A 25 -5.99 -14.44 -11.74
CA LYS A 25 -4.93 -14.51 -12.76
C LYS A 25 -5.49 -14.23 -14.15
N TYR A 26 -6.63 -14.83 -14.50
CA TYR A 26 -7.25 -14.57 -15.80
C TYR A 26 -7.67 -13.10 -15.95
N ILE A 27 -8.36 -12.54 -14.94
CA ILE A 27 -8.79 -11.13 -14.92
C ILE A 27 -7.59 -10.17 -15.05
N SER A 28 -6.50 -10.43 -14.34
CA SER A 28 -5.30 -9.58 -14.34
C SER A 28 -4.62 -9.54 -15.72
N THR A 29 -4.70 -10.63 -16.49
CA THR A 29 -4.03 -10.77 -17.79
C THR A 29 -4.95 -10.36 -18.95
N HIS A 30 -6.27 -10.57 -18.83
CA HIS A 30 -7.26 -10.34 -19.89
C HIS A 30 -8.26 -9.24 -19.53
N ARG A 31 -7.76 -8.15 -18.93
CA ARG A 31 -8.58 -7.08 -18.33
C ARG A 31 -9.65 -6.53 -19.26
N LYS A 32 -9.27 -6.23 -20.51
CA LYS A 32 -10.18 -5.67 -21.53
C LYS A 32 -11.35 -6.61 -21.81
N ALA A 33 -11.07 -7.89 -22.07
CA ALA A 33 -12.11 -8.87 -22.38
C ALA A 33 -13.08 -9.07 -21.20
N CYS A 34 -12.53 -9.11 -19.97
CA CYS A 34 -13.32 -9.27 -18.75
C CYS A 34 -14.28 -8.11 -18.47
N CYS A 35 -14.06 -6.93 -19.07
CA CYS A 35 -15.00 -5.81 -19.00
C CYS A 35 -16.34 -6.15 -19.65
N ASP A 36 -16.36 -7.00 -20.68
CA ASP A 36 -17.55 -7.26 -21.48
C ASP A 36 -18.20 -8.61 -21.17
N TYR A 37 -17.44 -9.56 -20.62
CA TYR A 37 -17.96 -10.87 -20.23
C TYR A 37 -19.17 -10.81 -19.30
N THR A 38 -20.05 -11.78 -19.46
CA THR A 38 -21.05 -12.19 -18.50
C THR A 38 -20.41 -13.13 -17.47
N ILE A 39 -21.13 -13.40 -16.37
CA ILE A 39 -20.66 -14.38 -15.37
C ILE A 39 -20.49 -15.77 -15.98
N TYR A 40 -21.27 -16.10 -17.01
CA TYR A 40 -21.18 -17.38 -17.72
C TYR A 40 -19.86 -17.47 -18.49
N GLU A 41 -19.56 -16.45 -19.29
CA GLU A 41 -18.34 -16.43 -20.11
C GLU A 41 -17.09 -16.38 -19.24
N LEU A 42 -17.08 -15.59 -18.15
CA LEU A 42 -15.93 -15.57 -17.25
C LEU A 42 -15.73 -16.91 -16.54
N ALA A 43 -16.82 -17.58 -16.15
CA ALA A 43 -16.76 -18.90 -15.54
C ALA A 43 -16.21 -19.95 -16.52
N ASP A 44 -16.66 -19.89 -17.78
CA ASP A 44 -16.24 -20.80 -18.86
C ASP A 44 -14.75 -20.66 -19.18
N VAL A 45 -14.26 -19.44 -19.45
CA VAL A 45 -12.84 -19.21 -19.76
C VAL A 45 -11.89 -19.53 -18.59
N CYS A 46 -12.40 -19.47 -17.36
CA CYS A 46 -11.64 -19.85 -16.16
C CYS A 46 -11.81 -21.33 -15.78
N ASN A 47 -12.64 -22.10 -16.49
CA ASN A 47 -13.00 -23.48 -16.16
C ASN A 47 -13.52 -23.66 -14.72
N VAL A 48 -14.41 -22.77 -14.28
CA VAL A 48 -15.01 -22.80 -12.94
C VAL A 48 -16.53 -22.68 -13.00
N SER A 49 -17.22 -22.94 -11.88
CA SER A 49 -18.66 -22.69 -11.81
C SER A 49 -18.98 -21.19 -11.66
N ARG A 50 -20.17 -20.77 -12.11
CA ARG A 50 -20.70 -19.42 -11.86
C ARG A 50 -20.74 -19.06 -10.38
N THR A 51 -21.10 -20.02 -9.55
CA THR A 51 -21.12 -19.85 -8.08
C THR A 51 -19.72 -19.57 -7.54
N THR A 52 -18.67 -20.13 -8.17
CA THR A 52 -17.27 -19.83 -7.84
C THR A 52 -16.95 -18.37 -8.16
N VAL A 53 -17.29 -17.88 -9.36
CA VAL A 53 -17.08 -16.47 -9.74
C VAL A 53 -17.85 -15.51 -8.83
N LEU A 54 -19.09 -15.85 -8.47
CA LEU A 54 -19.89 -15.05 -7.55
C LEU A 54 -19.23 -14.98 -6.16
N ARG A 55 -18.82 -16.13 -5.61
CA ARG A 55 -18.14 -16.21 -4.31
C ARG A 55 -16.80 -15.49 -4.32
N PHE A 56 -16.06 -15.53 -5.43
CA PHE A 56 -14.84 -14.76 -5.60
C PHE A 56 -15.09 -13.26 -5.42
N ALA A 57 -16.07 -12.70 -6.13
CA ALA A 57 -16.44 -11.27 -5.98
C ALA A 57 -16.83 -10.94 -4.53
N GLN A 58 -17.61 -11.80 -3.88
CA GLN A 58 -18.02 -11.63 -2.48
C GLN A 58 -16.85 -11.68 -1.49
N LYS A 59 -15.86 -12.55 -1.73
CA LYS A 59 -14.62 -12.60 -0.92
C LYS A 59 -13.79 -11.33 -1.03
N LEU A 60 -13.87 -10.63 -2.16
CA LEU A 60 -13.29 -9.30 -2.36
C LEU A 60 -14.14 -8.17 -1.76
N THR A 61 -15.12 -8.50 -0.91
CA THR A 61 -16.05 -7.56 -0.25
C THR A 61 -16.99 -6.81 -1.19
N LEU A 62 -17.21 -7.34 -2.40
CA LEU A 62 -18.20 -6.83 -3.36
C LEU A 62 -19.55 -7.53 -3.16
N SER A 63 -20.64 -6.87 -3.52
CA SER A 63 -22.00 -7.43 -3.52
C SER A 63 -22.17 -8.63 -4.46
N GLY A 64 -21.37 -8.71 -5.53
CA GLY A 64 -21.35 -9.83 -6.46
C GLY A 64 -20.69 -9.51 -7.81
N TYR A 65 -20.95 -10.35 -8.81
CA TYR A 65 -20.30 -10.24 -10.13
C TYR A 65 -20.62 -8.93 -10.86
N ALA A 66 -21.83 -8.39 -10.72
CA ALA A 66 -22.21 -7.15 -11.39
C ALA A 66 -21.35 -5.96 -10.92
N GLU A 67 -21.10 -5.88 -9.61
CA GLU A 67 -20.21 -4.86 -9.04
C GLU A 67 -18.76 -5.09 -9.46
N LEU A 68 -18.30 -6.34 -9.46
CA LEU A 68 -16.98 -6.70 -10.01
C LEU A 68 -16.83 -6.21 -11.45
N LYS A 69 -17.80 -6.49 -12.34
CA LYS A 69 -17.77 -6.07 -13.74
C LYS A 69 -17.72 -4.55 -13.89
N THR A 70 -18.53 -3.83 -13.11
CA THR A 70 -18.52 -2.36 -13.08
C THR A 70 -17.16 -1.84 -12.65
N LEU A 71 -16.57 -2.43 -11.61
CA LEU A 71 -15.25 -2.06 -11.12
C LEU A 71 -14.17 -2.25 -12.19
N LEU A 72 -14.19 -3.39 -12.88
CA LEU A 72 -13.26 -3.68 -13.98
C LEU A 72 -13.38 -2.66 -15.12
N LYS A 73 -14.62 -2.28 -15.49
CA LYS A 73 -14.87 -1.27 -16.54
C LYS A 73 -14.32 0.10 -16.18
N LEU A 74 -14.61 0.57 -14.96
CA LEU A 74 -14.15 1.87 -14.48
C LEU A 74 -12.62 1.94 -14.45
N ASP A 75 -11.98 0.90 -13.89
CA ASP A 75 -10.52 0.81 -13.82
C ASP A 75 -9.87 0.71 -15.22
N TYR A 76 -10.46 -0.07 -16.14
CA TYR A 76 -9.95 -0.18 -17.50
C TYR A 76 -10.08 1.13 -18.29
N GLN A 77 -11.19 1.85 -18.13
CA GLN A 77 -11.38 3.15 -18.78
C GLN A 77 -10.36 4.19 -18.29
N GLN A 78 -10.01 4.19 -17.00
CA GLN A 78 -8.98 5.05 -16.45
C GLN A 78 -7.57 4.66 -16.93
N LYS A 79 -7.24 3.36 -16.94
CA LYS A 79 -5.89 2.88 -17.32
C LYS A 79 -5.64 2.86 -18.83
N SER A 80 -6.66 2.60 -19.65
CA SER A 80 -6.52 2.51 -21.12
C SER A 80 -6.21 3.83 -21.82
N ALA A 81 -6.39 4.96 -21.11
CA ALA A 81 -5.95 6.27 -21.59
C ALA A 81 -4.44 6.53 -21.41
N ASN A 82 -3.71 5.68 -20.64
CA ASN A 82 -2.39 6.01 -20.10
C ASN A 82 -1.23 5.09 -20.58
N TYR A 83 -1.40 4.36 -21.69
CA TYR A 83 -0.33 3.53 -22.26
C TYR A 83 0.27 4.13 -23.54
N ILE A 84 0.83 5.34 -23.46
CA ILE A 84 1.75 5.86 -24.46
C ILE A 84 2.92 6.55 -23.74
N SER A 85 4.14 6.32 -24.22
CA SER A 85 5.40 6.87 -23.67
C SER A 85 5.53 8.39 -23.88
N ASN A 86 4.57 9.20 -23.39
CA ASN A 86 4.57 10.65 -23.53
C ASN A 86 4.69 11.34 -22.16
N PRO A 87 5.54 12.38 -22.02
CA PRO A 87 5.58 13.22 -20.82
C PRO A 87 4.21 13.71 -20.29
N LYS A 88 3.21 13.90 -21.16
CA LYS A 88 1.85 14.28 -20.74
C LYS A 88 1.20 13.22 -19.85
N ASP A 89 1.36 11.94 -20.18
CA ASP A 89 0.75 10.84 -19.44
C ASP A 89 1.39 10.72 -18.06
N LEU A 90 2.70 11.03 -17.96
CA LEU A 90 3.41 11.10 -16.68
C LEU A 90 2.85 12.20 -15.77
N ILE A 91 2.52 13.36 -16.33
CA ILE A 91 1.90 14.46 -15.56
C ILE A 91 0.49 14.04 -15.09
N LEU A 92 -0.31 13.42 -15.97
CA LEU A 92 -1.62 12.90 -15.61
C LEU A 92 -1.54 11.87 -14.48
N LEU A 93 -0.55 10.97 -14.54
CA LEU A 93 -0.27 10.02 -13.48
C LEU A 93 0.03 10.72 -12.15
N TYR A 94 0.82 11.79 -12.15
CA TYR A 94 1.11 12.54 -10.92
C TYR A 94 -0.15 13.18 -10.34
N HIS A 95 -1.03 13.74 -11.16
CA HIS A 95 -2.33 14.25 -10.69
C HIS A 95 -3.18 13.13 -10.07
N GLN A 96 -3.18 11.94 -10.67
CA GLN A 96 -3.88 10.79 -10.11
C GLN A 96 -3.31 10.40 -8.74
N ILE A 97 -1.99 10.27 -8.63
CA ILE A 97 -1.31 9.92 -7.36
C ILE A 97 -1.63 10.95 -6.28
N VAL A 98 -1.55 12.25 -6.58
CA VAL A 98 -1.90 13.31 -5.63
C VAL A 98 -3.36 13.18 -5.17
N THR A 99 -4.28 12.94 -6.11
CA THR A 99 -5.71 12.78 -5.80
C THR A 99 -5.95 11.56 -4.89
N GLU A 100 -5.28 10.44 -5.14
CA GLU A 100 -5.41 9.26 -4.31
C GLU A 100 -4.81 9.46 -2.91
N MET A 101 -3.63 10.06 -2.83
CA MET A 101 -2.97 10.37 -1.55
C MET A 101 -3.79 11.34 -0.71
N GLN A 102 -4.48 12.31 -1.33
CA GLN A 102 -5.40 13.22 -0.65
C GLN A 102 -6.60 12.49 -0.01
N ASN A 103 -7.09 11.44 -0.67
CA ASN A 103 -8.31 10.74 -0.26
C ASN A 103 -8.03 9.48 0.59
N LYS A 104 -6.77 9.05 0.69
CA LYS A 104 -6.38 7.89 1.49
C LYS A 104 -6.55 8.22 2.99
N ASP A 105 -7.21 7.32 3.70
CA ASP A 105 -7.27 7.37 5.15
C ASP A 105 -5.95 6.88 5.75
N PHE A 106 -5.21 7.78 6.38
CA PHE A 106 -3.96 7.48 7.06
C PHE A 106 -4.14 7.19 8.56
N THR A 107 -5.36 7.22 9.11
CA THR A 107 -5.60 7.15 10.55
C THR A 107 -4.93 5.94 11.20
N LYS A 108 -5.13 4.74 10.66
CA LYS A 108 -4.53 3.52 11.21
C LYS A 108 -3.01 3.50 11.07
N ILE A 109 -2.47 3.95 9.94
CA ILE A 109 -1.02 4.09 9.72
C ILE A 109 -0.41 5.06 10.72
N ASN A 110 -1.02 6.24 10.90
CA ASN A 110 -0.56 7.26 11.83
C ASN A 110 -0.61 6.77 13.28
N GLN A 111 -1.65 6.01 13.65
CA GLN A 111 -1.76 5.38 14.96
C GLN A 111 -0.65 4.34 15.19
N MET A 112 -0.32 3.54 14.17
CA MET A 112 0.79 2.57 14.24
C MET A 112 2.13 3.29 14.44
N ILE A 113 2.36 4.40 13.72
CA ILE A 113 3.56 5.22 13.88
C ILE A 113 3.63 5.85 15.28
N TYR A 114 2.54 6.47 15.73
CA TYR A 114 2.48 7.18 17.01
C TYR A 114 2.73 6.27 18.22
N ASN A 115 2.23 5.02 18.17
CA ASN A 115 2.36 4.06 19.27
C ASN A 115 3.66 3.23 19.21
N ALA A 116 4.44 3.35 18.14
CA ALA A 116 5.66 2.56 17.97
C ALA A 116 6.74 3.02 18.94
N ARG A 117 7.33 2.07 19.67
CA ARG A 117 8.51 2.32 20.51
C ARG A 117 9.74 2.64 19.67
N HIS A 118 9.94 1.89 18.59
CA HIS A 118 10.96 2.14 17.59
C HIS A 118 10.39 1.94 16.20
N ILE A 119 10.90 2.70 15.23
CA ILE A 119 10.51 2.57 13.83
C ILE A 119 11.74 2.11 13.03
N PHE A 120 11.63 0.93 12.43
CA PHE A 120 12.62 0.39 11.51
C PHE A 120 12.09 0.49 10.08
N ALA A 121 13.00 0.55 9.11
CA ALA A 121 12.60 0.54 7.71
C ALA A 121 13.63 -0.14 6.82
N TYR A 122 13.14 -0.95 5.88
CA TYR A 122 13.95 -1.70 4.93
C TYR A 122 13.56 -1.34 3.49
N GLY A 123 14.53 -0.82 2.72
CA GLY A 123 14.40 -0.61 1.29
C GLY A 123 15.00 -1.77 0.51
N THR A 124 14.22 -2.42 -0.37
CA THR A 124 14.64 -3.65 -1.06
C THR A 124 15.62 -3.43 -2.22
N GLY A 125 16.02 -2.19 -2.50
CA GLY A 125 16.87 -1.82 -3.63
C GLY A 125 17.27 -0.36 -3.61
N ASN A 126 18.05 0.08 -4.59
CA ASN A 126 18.67 1.41 -4.61
C ASN A 126 17.64 2.54 -4.58
N MET A 127 16.61 2.49 -5.43
CA MET A 127 15.58 3.53 -5.46
C MET A 127 14.72 3.52 -4.20
N GLN A 128 14.42 2.34 -3.65
CA GLN A 128 13.70 2.19 -2.40
C GLN A 128 14.50 2.75 -1.22
N ASN A 129 15.83 2.58 -1.23
CA ASN A 129 16.73 3.17 -0.25
C ASN A 129 16.84 4.70 -0.38
N ASN A 130 16.68 5.25 -1.59
CA ASN A 130 16.58 6.71 -1.79
C ASN A 130 15.26 7.25 -1.19
N VAL A 131 14.13 6.60 -1.45
CA VAL A 131 12.84 6.93 -0.82
C VAL A 131 12.95 6.83 0.70
N LEU A 132 13.57 5.77 1.23
CA LEU A 132 13.81 5.61 2.65
C LEU A 132 14.66 6.73 3.23
N ARG A 133 15.74 7.12 2.55
CA ARG A 133 16.60 8.22 3.00
C ARG A 133 15.83 9.53 3.13
N GLU A 134 14.96 9.80 2.17
CA GLU A 134 14.11 10.99 2.20
C GLU A 134 13.05 10.90 3.30
N MET A 135 12.40 9.74 3.48
CA MET A 135 11.46 9.52 4.58
C MET A 135 12.12 9.73 5.94
N ARG A 136 13.36 9.22 6.12
CA ARG A 136 14.15 9.46 7.33
C ARG A 136 14.41 10.95 7.55
N ARG A 137 14.80 11.68 6.50
CA ARG A 137 15.05 13.13 6.57
C ARG A 137 13.80 13.89 7.05
N LEU A 138 12.64 13.58 6.49
CA LEU A 138 11.37 14.21 6.85
C LEU A 138 11.00 13.97 8.32
N PHE A 139 11.00 12.70 8.77
CA PHE A 139 10.61 12.34 10.14
C PHE A 139 11.62 12.86 11.19
N GLN A 140 12.92 12.82 10.87
CA GLN A 140 13.96 13.30 11.78
C GLN A 140 13.83 14.78 12.13
N CYS A 141 13.38 15.62 11.18
CA CYS A 141 13.11 17.04 11.44
C CYS A 141 12.07 17.27 12.55
N SER A 142 11.26 16.25 12.86
CA SER A 142 10.16 16.32 13.83
C SER A 142 10.41 15.52 15.11
N GLY A 143 11.62 14.97 15.28
CA GLY A 143 12.04 14.19 16.45
C GLY A 143 11.72 12.69 16.37
N ASP A 144 11.05 12.23 15.32
CA ASP A 144 10.78 10.81 15.08
C ASP A 144 11.92 10.19 14.28
N TYR A 145 12.60 9.19 14.86
CA TYR A 145 13.76 8.57 14.22
C TYR A 145 13.39 7.25 13.57
N ILE A 146 13.68 7.13 12.27
CA ILE A 146 13.54 5.89 11.51
C ILE A 146 14.93 5.25 11.34
N ILE A 147 15.07 4.01 11.82
CA ILE A 147 16.30 3.21 11.73
C ILE A 147 16.30 2.46 10.40
N SER A 148 17.23 2.82 9.51
CA SER A 148 17.40 2.14 8.23
C SER A 148 18.08 0.80 8.43
N ILE A 149 17.50 -0.25 7.85
CA ILE A 149 18.11 -1.58 7.78
C ILE A 149 18.84 -1.73 6.44
N GLN A 150 20.11 -2.11 6.48
CA GLN A 150 20.96 -2.27 5.30
C GLN A 150 21.37 -3.73 5.10
N GLY A 151 20.83 -4.34 4.04
CA GLY A 151 21.20 -5.69 3.63
C GLY A 151 20.69 -6.82 4.54
N GLU A 152 20.94 -8.06 4.14
CA GLU A 152 20.38 -9.26 4.76
C GLU A 152 20.95 -9.57 6.15
N GLY A 153 22.20 -9.19 6.41
CA GLY A 153 22.83 -9.34 7.72
C GLY A 153 22.07 -8.59 8.79
N GLU A 154 21.76 -7.30 8.56
CA GLU A 154 21.03 -6.49 9.52
C GLU A 154 19.58 -6.94 9.72
N LEU A 155 18.91 -7.45 8.67
CA LEU A 155 17.58 -8.07 8.80
C LEU A 155 17.61 -9.22 9.82
N SER A 156 18.62 -10.08 9.70
CA SER A 156 18.79 -11.24 10.60
C SER A 156 19.05 -10.85 12.04
N PHE A 157 19.80 -9.75 12.28
CA PHE A 157 20.03 -9.23 13.63
C PHE A 157 18.78 -8.57 14.21
N LEU A 158 18.03 -7.82 13.40
CA LEU A 158 16.80 -7.19 13.84
C LEU A 158 15.76 -8.23 14.27
N LEU A 159 15.60 -9.33 13.52
CA LEU A 159 14.66 -10.42 13.83
C LEU A 159 14.90 -11.08 15.20
N LYS A 160 16.08 -10.92 15.80
CA LYS A 160 16.41 -11.43 17.14
C LYS A 160 15.96 -10.49 18.26
N ASN A 161 15.74 -9.20 17.97
CA ASN A 161 15.55 -8.15 18.97
C ASN A 161 14.25 -7.37 18.82
N VAL A 162 13.62 -7.41 17.64
CA VAL A 162 12.37 -6.70 17.36
C VAL A 162 11.21 -7.28 18.18
N THR A 163 10.35 -6.40 18.71
CA THR A 163 9.20 -6.80 19.53
C THR A 163 7.89 -6.27 18.94
N PRO A 164 6.72 -6.77 19.39
CA PRO A 164 5.41 -6.26 18.98
C PRO A 164 5.16 -4.76 19.27
N GLN A 165 6.03 -4.11 20.04
CA GLN A 165 5.96 -2.67 20.32
C GLN A 165 6.73 -1.84 19.28
N ASP A 166 7.50 -2.48 18.39
CA ASP A 166 8.24 -1.81 17.33
C ASP A 166 7.43 -1.84 16.02
N LEU A 167 7.68 -0.91 15.11
CA LEU A 167 7.06 -0.83 13.79
C LEU A 167 8.10 -1.02 12.69
N VAL A 168 7.74 -1.77 11.64
CA VAL A 168 8.62 -1.95 10.48
C VAL A 168 7.96 -1.46 9.19
N PHE A 169 8.64 -0.56 8.48
CA PHE A 169 8.32 -0.25 7.08
C PHE A 169 9.11 -1.12 6.11
N ILE A 170 8.46 -1.63 5.06
CA ILE A 170 9.12 -2.31 3.96
C ILE A 170 8.79 -1.58 2.66
N ILE A 171 9.80 -0.95 2.06
CA ILE A 171 9.67 -0.22 0.79
C ILE A 171 10.15 -1.14 -0.33
N SER A 172 9.22 -1.62 -1.15
CA SER A 172 9.49 -2.56 -2.25
C SER A 172 8.61 -2.25 -3.44
N PHE A 173 9.20 -1.84 -4.57
CA PHE A 173 8.38 -1.43 -5.72
C PHE A 173 7.60 -2.61 -6.32
N SER A 174 8.22 -3.78 -6.44
CA SER A 174 7.52 -4.99 -6.91
C SER A 174 6.67 -5.63 -5.82
N GLY A 175 7.09 -5.56 -4.55
CA GLY A 175 6.47 -6.34 -3.47
C GLY A 175 6.76 -7.84 -3.57
N GLU A 176 7.74 -8.26 -4.37
CA GLU A 176 8.04 -9.67 -4.66
C GLU A 176 9.50 -10.07 -4.36
N THR A 177 10.30 -9.19 -3.77
CA THR A 177 11.69 -9.50 -3.43
C THR A 177 11.75 -10.64 -2.39
N PRO A 178 12.45 -11.77 -2.65
CA PRO A 178 12.45 -12.92 -1.75
C PRO A 178 12.83 -12.59 -0.30
N ALA A 179 13.92 -11.84 -0.11
CA ALA A 179 14.38 -11.40 1.20
C ALA A 179 13.34 -10.55 1.94
N ALA A 180 12.59 -9.69 1.22
CA ALA A 180 11.54 -8.86 1.81
C ALA A 180 10.32 -9.69 2.22
N LEU A 181 9.94 -10.68 1.42
CA LEU A 181 8.84 -11.59 1.74
C LEU A 181 9.17 -12.48 2.93
N GLU A 182 10.38 -13.05 2.97
CA GLU A 182 10.83 -13.84 4.11
C GLU A 182 10.88 -13.01 5.40
N PHE A 183 11.40 -11.78 5.31
CA PHE A 183 11.44 -10.86 6.42
C PHE A 183 10.03 -10.49 6.92
N ALA A 184 9.11 -10.12 6.02
CA ALA A 184 7.73 -9.80 6.36
C ALA A 184 7.01 -10.98 7.05
N ARG A 185 7.18 -12.21 6.55
CA ARG A 185 6.61 -13.41 7.20
C ARG A 185 7.16 -13.63 8.60
N ASN A 186 8.46 -13.40 8.79
CA ASN A 186 9.10 -13.53 10.10
C ASN A 186 8.60 -12.48 11.11
N LEU A 187 8.36 -11.24 10.67
CA LEU A 187 7.77 -10.18 11.49
C LEU A 187 6.31 -10.50 11.86
N CYS A 188 5.52 -10.92 10.86
CA CYS A 188 4.14 -11.34 11.06
C CYS A 188 4.03 -12.48 12.08
N ALA A 189 4.88 -13.51 11.98
CA ALA A 189 4.93 -14.62 12.93
C ALA A 189 5.29 -14.18 14.37
N ARG A 190 5.91 -13.02 14.54
CA ARG A 190 6.27 -12.41 15.83
C ARG A 190 5.27 -11.35 16.29
N ASN A 191 4.17 -11.13 15.57
CA ASN A 191 3.19 -10.07 15.81
C ASN A 191 3.80 -8.66 15.82
N VAL A 192 4.85 -8.45 15.03
CA VAL A 192 5.42 -7.12 14.82
C VAL A 192 4.60 -6.41 13.75
N PRO A 193 4.04 -5.22 14.02
CA PRO A 193 3.29 -4.47 13.00
C PRO A 193 4.18 -4.07 11.83
N VAL A 194 3.68 -4.30 10.60
CA VAL A 194 4.40 -4.03 9.36
C VAL A 194 3.58 -3.17 8.41
N ILE A 195 4.20 -2.15 7.83
CA ILE A 195 3.61 -1.30 6.79
C ILE A 195 4.41 -1.46 5.51
N SER A 196 3.74 -1.82 4.41
CA SER A 196 4.41 -1.86 3.10
C SER A 196 4.22 -0.55 2.32
N ILE A 197 5.22 -0.19 1.53
CA ILE A 197 5.10 0.84 0.48
C ILE A 197 5.47 0.18 -0.84
N THR A 198 4.48 -0.04 -1.70
CA THR A 198 4.62 -0.81 -2.95
C THR A 198 3.94 -0.15 -4.13
N ARG A 199 4.23 -0.63 -5.34
CA ARG A 199 3.40 -0.32 -6.49
C ARG A 199 1.96 -0.80 -6.24
N LEU A 200 0.96 -0.07 -6.74
CA LEU A 200 -0.41 -0.57 -6.77
C LEU A 200 -0.54 -1.70 -7.80
N LYS A 201 -0.35 -2.92 -7.32
CA LYS A 201 -0.52 -4.17 -8.05
C LYS A 201 -0.87 -5.27 -7.05
N ASP A 202 -1.41 -6.38 -7.52
CA ASP A 202 -1.40 -7.61 -6.73
C ASP A 202 0.06 -7.98 -6.42
N ASN A 203 0.40 -7.98 -5.13
CA ASN A 203 1.75 -8.32 -4.70
C ASN A 203 1.75 -9.02 -3.34
N SER A 204 2.64 -10.01 -3.22
CA SER A 204 2.74 -10.90 -2.06
C SER A 204 3.05 -10.12 -0.78
N LEU A 205 3.92 -9.11 -0.84
CA LEU A 205 4.30 -8.32 0.34
C LEU A 205 3.09 -7.61 0.96
N ALA A 206 2.30 -6.92 0.14
CA ALA A 206 1.13 -6.20 0.63
C ALA A 206 0.04 -7.12 1.23
N SER A 207 0.01 -8.39 0.82
CA SER A 207 -0.89 -9.40 1.41
C SER A 207 -0.46 -9.89 2.80
N ILE A 208 0.82 -9.66 3.18
CA ILE A 208 1.40 -10.10 4.46
C ILE A 208 1.36 -8.98 5.50
N CYS A 209 1.52 -7.73 5.08
CA CYS A 209 1.61 -6.56 5.96
C CYS A 209 0.25 -6.11 6.51
N ASP A 210 0.27 -5.46 7.68
CA ASP A 210 -0.92 -4.98 8.39
C ASP A 210 -1.59 -3.78 7.71
N GLU A 211 -0.77 -2.90 7.13
CA GLU A 211 -1.20 -1.73 6.36
C GLU A 211 -0.32 -1.52 5.13
N ASN A 212 -0.91 -0.90 4.10
CA ASN A 212 -0.26 -0.76 2.80
C ASN A 212 -0.43 0.66 2.24
N ILE A 213 0.66 1.24 1.77
CA ILE A 213 0.67 2.47 1.00
C ILE A 213 0.98 2.08 -0.44
N TYR A 214 -0.03 2.14 -1.30
CA TYR A 214 0.10 1.85 -2.71
C TYR A 214 0.45 3.09 -3.50
N VAL A 215 1.32 2.94 -4.48
CA VAL A 215 1.77 4.01 -5.36
C VAL A 215 1.60 3.56 -6.80
N HIS A 216 0.93 4.37 -7.63
CA HIS A 216 0.98 4.13 -9.07
C HIS A 216 2.33 4.53 -9.64
N THR A 217 2.82 3.76 -10.60
CA THR A 217 4.07 4.06 -11.29
C THR A 217 3.89 3.88 -12.79
N MET A 218 4.80 4.48 -13.53
CA MET A 218 4.89 4.33 -14.98
C MET A 218 6.26 3.81 -15.35
N ASP A 219 6.26 2.77 -16.17
CA ASP A 219 7.47 2.21 -16.74
C ASP A 219 7.65 2.76 -18.15
N PHE A 220 8.81 3.34 -18.40
CA PHE A 220 9.24 3.82 -19.69
C PHE A 220 10.22 2.81 -20.28
N GLN A 221 9.98 2.39 -21.52
CA GLN A 221 10.91 1.58 -22.26
C GLN A 221 11.66 2.46 -23.26
N PHE A 222 12.99 2.45 -23.14
CA PHE A 222 13.90 3.17 -24.02
C PHE A 222 14.81 2.20 -24.74
N TYR A 223 15.36 2.64 -25.86
CA TYR A 223 16.36 1.92 -26.62
C TYR A 223 17.58 2.82 -26.78
N SER A 224 18.74 2.32 -26.35
CA SER A 224 20.03 2.89 -26.71
C SER A 224 20.60 2.15 -27.93
N GLU A 225 21.69 2.64 -28.50
CA GLU A 225 22.43 1.96 -29.57
C GLU A 225 22.85 0.53 -29.22
N TYR A 226 22.99 0.20 -27.92
CA TYR A 226 23.54 -1.07 -27.46
C TYR A 226 22.50 -2.02 -26.83
N HIS A 227 21.43 -1.48 -26.23
CA HIS A 227 20.39 -2.29 -25.57
C HIS A 227 19.15 -1.47 -25.22
N GLY A 228 18.02 -2.16 -25.06
CA GLY A 228 16.82 -1.61 -24.43
C GLY A 228 16.95 -1.56 -22.92
N TYR A 229 16.44 -0.51 -22.29
CA TYR A 229 16.38 -0.37 -20.84
C TYR A 229 15.03 0.18 -20.39
N ARG A 230 14.65 -0.12 -19.15
CA ARG A 230 13.40 0.35 -18.54
C ARG A 230 13.70 1.30 -17.40
N ILE A 231 12.97 2.42 -17.35
CA ILE A 231 12.99 3.35 -16.21
C ILE A 231 11.60 3.35 -15.61
N GLU A 232 11.51 3.16 -14.30
CA GLU A 232 10.27 3.35 -13.55
C GLU A 232 10.28 4.73 -12.91
N SER A 233 9.19 5.50 -13.05
CA SER A 233 9.07 6.77 -12.32
C SER A 233 8.93 6.50 -10.82
N ALA A 234 9.83 7.11 -10.04
CA ALA A 234 9.85 6.99 -8.59
C ALA A 234 9.16 8.17 -7.87
N VAL A 235 8.76 9.23 -8.58
CA VAL A 235 8.21 10.46 -7.98
C VAL A 235 6.98 10.18 -7.10
N GLY A 236 6.14 9.23 -7.51
CA GLY A 236 4.97 8.84 -6.73
C GLY A 236 5.30 8.38 -5.31
N TYR A 237 6.44 7.72 -5.10
CA TYR A 237 6.86 7.27 -3.77
C TYR A 237 7.27 8.44 -2.89
N PHE A 238 7.90 9.47 -3.46
CA PHE A 238 8.26 10.69 -2.74
C PHE A 238 7.00 11.47 -2.31
N ILE A 239 6.02 11.61 -3.21
CA ILE A 239 4.71 12.21 -2.88
C ILE A 239 4.04 11.43 -1.74
N ALA A 240 4.09 10.09 -1.77
CA ALA A 240 3.46 9.25 -0.76
C ALA A 240 4.10 9.42 0.63
N ILE A 241 5.44 9.43 0.73
CA ILE A 241 6.13 9.61 2.02
C ILE A 241 6.00 11.05 2.57
N GLU A 242 5.95 12.06 1.70
CA GLU A 242 5.70 13.45 2.10
C GLU A 242 4.28 13.62 2.62
N THR A 243 3.29 13.04 1.91
CA THR A 243 1.90 13.06 2.36
C THR A 243 1.73 12.33 3.68
N LEU A 244 2.33 11.13 3.82
CA LEU A 244 2.35 10.37 5.07
C LEU A 244 2.92 11.21 6.21
N PHE A 245 4.07 11.86 6.00
CA PHE A 245 4.70 12.70 7.00
C PHE A 245 3.75 13.83 7.45
N LEU A 246 3.18 14.59 6.52
CA LEU A 246 2.28 15.70 6.84
C LEU A 246 1.00 15.23 7.58
N GLN A 247 0.41 14.13 7.13
CA GLN A 247 -0.75 13.51 7.78
C GLN A 247 -0.41 13.05 9.20
N TYR A 248 0.76 12.45 9.40
CA TYR A 248 1.23 12.05 10.72
C TYR A 248 1.50 13.26 11.63
N GLN A 249 2.08 14.35 11.13
CA GLN A 249 2.28 15.57 11.93
C GLN A 249 0.95 16.16 12.41
N GLN A 250 -0.06 16.18 11.54
CA GLN A 250 -1.40 16.62 11.90
C GLN A 250 -2.03 15.70 12.96
N TYR A 251 -1.94 14.38 12.76
CA TYR A 251 -2.43 13.38 13.71
C TYR A 251 -1.78 13.55 15.10
N ARG A 252 -0.45 13.65 15.14
CA ARG A 252 0.33 13.82 16.37
C ARG A 252 -0.04 15.11 17.10
N THR A 253 -0.22 16.21 16.37
CA THR A 253 -0.66 17.49 16.95
C THR A 253 -2.03 17.36 17.61
N ASN A 254 -2.97 16.67 16.97
CA ASN A 254 -4.30 16.44 17.53
C ASN A 254 -4.23 15.59 18.81
N MET A 255 -3.44 14.50 18.81
CA MET A 255 -3.25 13.65 20.00
C MET A 255 -2.60 14.39 21.18
N LEU A 256 -1.72 15.36 20.92
CA LEU A 256 -1.11 16.19 21.97
C LEU A 256 -2.07 17.27 22.50
N ALA A 257 -3.02 17.74 21.69
CA ALA A 257 -4.00 18.75 22.09
C ALA A 257 -5.21 18.17 22.87
N GLU A 258 -5.49 16.86 22.75
CA GLU A 258 -6.57 16.19 23.47
C GLU A 258 -6.43 16.23 25.00
N PRO A 259 -5.24 15.95 25.59
CA PRO A 259 -5.01 16.11 27.03
C PRO A 259 -5.23 17.54 27.54
N GLU A 260 -4.78 18.56 26.80
CA GLU A 260 -4.95 19.97 27.19
C GLU A 260 -6.42 20.41 27.19
N LYS A 261 -7.21 19.94 26.20
CA LYS A 261 -8.66 20.21 26.16
C LYS A 261 -9.40 19.51 27.32
N ALA A 262 -9.03 18.27 27.64
CA ALA A 262 -9.64 17.54 28.75
C ALA A 262 -9.35 18.19 30.13
N LEU A 263 -8.19 18.83 30.29
CA LEU A 263 -7.83 19.58 31.51
C LEU A 263 -8.61 20.91 31.65
N LEU A 264 -9.01 21.54 30.53
CA LEU A 264 -9.78 22.80 30.51
C LEU A 264 -11.30 22.59 30.73
N GLU A 265 -11.81 21.37 30.54
CA GLU A 265 -13.22 21.01 30.72
C GLU A 265 -13.56 20.47 32.12
N LEU A 266 -12.57 20.36 33.01
CA LEU A 266 -12.83 20.04 34.42
C LEU A 266 -13.56 21.21 35.10
N PRO A 267 -14.73 21.00 35.73
CA PRO A 267 -15.43 22.06 36.43
C PRO A 267 -14.53 22.58 37.56
N GLY A 268 -14.11 23.84 37.46
CA GLY A 268 -13.25 24.47 38.44
C GLY A 268 -13.84 24.33 39.84
N ASP A 269 -13.01 23.87 40.78
CA ASP A 269 -13.34 23.73 42.19
C ASP A 269 -14.12 24.96 42.65
N ALA A 270 -15.40 24.75 42.96
CA ALA A 270 -16.24 25.71 43.63
C ALA A 270 -15.57 26.01 44.97
N LYS A 271 -14.90 27.17 45.04
CA LYS A 271 -14.38 27.72 46.29
C LYS A 271 -15.52 27.73 47.30
N SER A 272 -15.36 26.92 48.34
CA SER A 272 -16.15 26.94 49.55
C SER A 272 -15.97 28.31 50.23
N GLU A 273 -16.97 29.18 50.09
CA GLU A 273 -17.17 30.29 51.02
C GLU A 273 -17.79 29.73 52.31
N LYS A 274 -17.00 29.69 53.37
CA LYS A 274 -17.41 29.91 54.76
C LYS A 274 -16.31 30.61 55.52
#